data_AF-A0A853GFD0-F1
#
_entry.id   AF-A0A853GFD0-F1
#
_cell.length_a   1.000
_cell.length_b   1.000
_cell.length_c   1.000
_cell.angle_alpha   90.00
_cell.angle_beta   90.00
_cell.angle_gamma   90.00
#
_symmetry.space_group_name_H-M   'P 1'
#
loop_
_entity.id
_entity.type
_entity.pdbx_description
1 polymer ?
#
loop_
_entity_poly.entity_id
_entity_poly.type
_entity_poly.pdbx_seq_one_letter_code
_entity_poly.pdbx_strand_id
1 'polypeptide(L)'
;MRIFTMLFMSVMLLGCSPDYNWRTVTLGTGEVSAYFPDKPLAQQRNLNFVGQELVFSLTSATVADAVFAVGYATLPPGLRDDSVVRQDLMVAAIRSLYQNMGQPAPEPLPQSGQHFQVDGQVPSGPVRLRATVWLTQDALIQGLVSASASTFPTEQADEFFGSLKITTN
;
A
#
# COMPACT_ATOMS: atom_id res chain seq x y z
N MET A 1 -64.16 10.54 -9.45
CA MET A 1 -63.97 10.45 -7.98
C MET A 1 -62.71 9.61 -7.72
N ARG A 2 -61.67 10.23 -7.13
CA ARG A 2 -60.41 9.64 -6.60
C ARG A 2 -59.41 9.20 -7.68
N ILE A 3 -58.52 10.06 -8.20
CA ILE A 3 -57.33 10.63 -7.54
C ILE A 3 -56.79 9.71 -6.45
N PHE A 4 -55.88 8.81 -6.83
CA PHE A 4 -54.66 8.43 -6.10
C PHE A 4 -54.12 7.17 -6.76
N THR A 5 -52.94 7.22 -7.35
CA THR A 5 -51.83 6.29 -7.10
C THR A 5 -50.68 6.74 -8.01
N MET A 6 -50.11 7.89 -7.65
CA MET A 6 -48.78 8.29 -8.10
C MET A 6 -47.82 7.36 -7.34
N LEU A 7 -47.46 6.21 -7.92
CA LEU A 7 -46.51 5.29 -7.32
C LEU A 7 -45.11 5.86 -7.53
N PHE A 8 -44.74 6.72 -6.58
CA PHE A 8 -43.46 7.36 -6.41
C PHE A 8 -42.40 6.30 -6.09
N MET A 9 -41.80 5.69 -7.11
CA MET A 9 -40.67 4.78 -6.94
C MET A 9 -39.35 5.56 -7.00
N SER A 10 -39.20 6.50 -6.07
CA SER A 10 -37.90 7.06 -5.70
C SER A 10 -37.32 6.19 -4.60
N VAL A 11 -36.78 5.03 -4.98
CA VAL A 11 -35.90 4.28 -4.08
C VAL A 11 -34.66 5.13 -3.89
N MET A 12 -34.51 5.60 -2.66
CA MET A 12 -33.40 6.38 -2.16
C MET A 12 -32.07 5.77 -2.63
N LEU A 13 -31.30 6.55 -3.38
CA LEU A 13 -29.85 6.39 -3.33
C LEU A 13 -29.44 6.76 -1.91
N LEU A 14 -29.47 5.78 -1.00
CA LEU A 14 -28.61 5.78 0.19
C LEU A 14 -27.16 5.56 -0.29
N GLY A 15 -26.67 6.47 -1.13
CA GLY A 15 -25.24 6.75 -1.22
C GLY A 15 -24.90 7.57 0.02
N CYS A 16 -24.95 6.94 1.20
CA CYS A 16 -24.20 7.45 2.34
C CYS A 16 -22.79 7.65 1.82
N SER A 17 -22.30 8.89 1.86
CA SER A 17 -20.97 9.27 1.39
C SER A 17 -19.99 8.18 1.82
N PRO A 18 -19.34 7.45 0.91
CA PRO A 18 -18.40 6.43 1.35
C PRO A 18 -17.34 7.16 2.17
N ASP A 19 -17.02 6.67 3.36
CA ASP A 19 -15.89 7.20 4.17
C ASP A 19 -14.59 7.27 3.34
N TYR A 20 -14.58 6.54 2.22
CA TYR A 20 -13.54 6.45 1.21
C TYR A 20 -13.80 7.49 0.09
N ASN A 21 -13.15 8.65 0.21
CA ASN A 21 -13.07 9.69 -0.81
C ASN A 21 -11.88 9.46 -1.75
N TRP A 22 -12.08 8.52 -2.65
CA TRP A 22 -11.03 8.02 -3.52
C TRP A 22 -10.48 9.06 -4.49
N ARG A 23 -9.16 9.10 -4.64
CA ARG A 23 -8.46 10.02 -5.55
C ARG A 23 -7.20 9.41 -6.12
N THR A 24 -6.96 9.68 -7.41
CA THR A 24 -5.73 9.23 -8.09
C THR A 24 -4.58 10.12 -7.69
N VAL A 25 -3.46 9.50 -7.30
CA VAL A 25 -2.23 10.19 -6.95
C VAL A 25 -1.08 9.55 -7.70
N THR A 26 -0.25 10.40 -8.29
CA THR A 26 1.02 10.01 -8.90
C THR A 26 2.14 10.19 -7.88
N LEU A 27 3.01 9.19 -7.79
CA LEU A 27 4.08 9.08 -6.80
C LEU A 27 5.43 8.89 -7.49
N GLY A 28 6.51 9.16 -6.76
CA GLY A 28 7.85 9.22 -7.33
C GLY A 28 7.97 10.39 -8.31
N THR A 29 8.79 10.23 -9.33
CA THR A 29 8.94 11.19 -10.45
C THR A 29 7.87 11.02 -11.53
N GLY A 30 6.83 10.20 -11.29
CA GLY A 30 5.79 9.88 -12.26
C GLY A 30 5.52 8.39 -12.47
N GLU A 31 6.34 7.52 -11.87
CA GLU A 31 6.39 6.10 -12.24
C GLU A 31 5.29 5.26 -11.57
N VAL A 32 4.69 5.75 -10.49
CA VAL A 32 3.65 5.02 -9.76
C VAL A 32 2.36 5.83 -9.73
N SER A 33 1.24 5.21 -10.09
CA SER A 33 -0.10 5.75 -9.91
C SER A 33 -0.89 4.84 -8.97
N ALA A 34 -1.54 5.43 -7.97
CA ALA A 34 -2.34 4.73 -6.97
C ALA A 34 -3.65 5.47 -6.70
N TYR A 35 -4.70 4.74 -6.36
CA TYR A 35 -5.99 5.29 -5.94
C TYR A 35 -6.05 5.26 -4.41
N PHE A 36 -5.93 6.41 -3.77
CA PHE A 36 -5.98 6.51 -2.31
C PHE A 36 -7.40 6.80 -1.84
N PRO A 37 -7.84 6.19 -0.73
CA PRO A 37 -9.19 6.34 -0.23
C PRO A 37 -9.47 7.66 0.51
N ASP A 38 -8.45 8.48 0.75
CA ASP A 38 -8.60 9.86 1.20
C ASP A 38 -7.37 10.67 0.75
N LYS A 39 -7.23 11.92 1.21
CA LYS A 39 -6.10 12.79 0.93
C LYS A 39 -4.85 12.20 1.57
N PRO A 40 -3.89 11.69 0.78
CA PRO A 40 -2.72 11.10 1.40
C PRO A 40 -1.74 12.17 1.85
N LEU A 41 -0.94 11.80 2.84
CA LEU A 41 0.19 12.57 3.34
C LEU A 41 1.48 11.84 2.98
N ALA A 42 2.48 12.58 2.51
CA ALA A 42 3.80 12.04 2.19
C ALA A 42 4.80 12.35 3.32
N GLN A 43 5.56 11.34 3.72
CA GLN A 43 6.68 11.46 4.64
C GLN A 43 7.93 10.83 4.02
N GLN A 44 9.05 11.54 4.09
CA GLN A 44 10.34 11.01 3.66
C GLN A 44 11.18 10.55 4.85
N ARG A 45 11.97 9.51 4.63
CA ARG A 45 12.94 8.96 5.57
C ARG A 45 14.22 8.62 4.83
N ASN A 46 15.36 9.05 5.35
CA ASN A 46 16.65 8.66 4.82
C ASN A 46 17.05 7.33 5.46
N LEU A 47 17.37 6.36 4.62
CA LEU A 47 17.84 5.04 5.00
C LEU A 47 19.27 4.89 4.52
N ASN A 48 20.11 4.20 5.29
CA ASN A 48 21.42 3.78 4.82
C ASN A 48 21.36 2.29 4.49
N PHE A 49 21.65 1.93 3.25
CA PHE A 49 21.73 0.54 2.80
C PHE A 49 23.06 0.30 2.10
N VAL A 50 23.88 -0.59 2.66
CA VAL A 50 25.22 -0.94 2.12
C VAL A 50 26.09 0.32 1.89
N GLY A 51 26.01 1.29 2.81
CA GLY A 51 26.78 2.53 2.73
C GLY A 51 26.26 3.55 1.71
N GLN A 52 25.14 3.26 1.03
CA GLN A 52 24.46 4.19 0.14
C GLN A 52 23.26 4.83 0.85
N GLU A 53 23.09 6.14 0.70
CA GLU A 53 21.90 6.83 1.19
C GLU A 53 20.72 6.59 0.23
N LEU A 54 19.62 6.10 0.78
CA LEU A 54 18.38 5.80 0.08
C LEU A 54 17.27 6.67 0.68
N VAL A 55 16.67 7.53 -0.14
CA VAL A 55 15.52 8.33 0.30
C VAL A 55 14.24 7.52 0.05
N PHE A 56 13.59 7.12 1.14
CA PHE A 56 12.33 6.39 1.11
C PHE A 56 11.17 7.33 1.41
N SER A 57 10.25 7.48 0.46
CA SER A 57 9.03 8.26 0.59
C SER A 57 7.84 7.33 0.85
N LEU A 58 7.16 7.52 1.96
CA LEU A 58 5.93 6.82 2.31
C LEU A 58 4.76 7.78 2.15
N THR A 59 3.84 7.45 1.24
CA THR A 59 2.61 8.22 1.03
C THR A 59 1.43 7.41 1.51
N SER A 60 0.67 7.91 2.48
CA SER A 60 -0.40 7.16 3.12
C SER A 60 -1.67 7.97 3.35
N ALA A 61 -2.82 7.30 3.26
CA ALA A 61 -4.10 7.81 3.72
C ALA A 61 -4.68 6.85 4.77
N THR A 62 -5.35 7.40 5.78
CA THR A 62 -5.97 6.62 6.86
C THR A 62 -7.48 6.86 6.83
N VAL A 63 -8.26 5.79 6.82
CA VAL A 63 -9.72 5.82 6.95
C VAL A 63 -10.10 4.87 8.07
N ALA A 64 -10.81 5.38 9.08
CA ALA A 64 -11.01 4.69 10.36
C ALA A 64 -9.68 4.23 10.99
N ASP A 65 -9.48 2.93 11.21
CA ASP A 65 -8.24 2.34 11.73
C ASP A 65 -7.34 1.74 10.62
N ALA A 66 -7.75 1.85 9.36
CA ALA A 66 -7.03 1.28 8.23
C ALA A 66 -6.11 2.30 7.57
N VAL A 67 -4.84 1.92 7.42
CA VAL A 67 -3.80 2.70 6.74
C VAL A 67 -3.53 2.09 5.37
N PHE A 68 -3.66 2.91 4.34
CA PHE A 68 -3.35 2.58 2.94
C PHE A 68 -2.11 3.35 2.56
N ALA A 69 -1.04 2.67 2.16
CA ALA A 69 0.25 3.31 1.94
C ALA A 69 0.96 2.79 0.69
N VAL A 70 1.66 3.71 0.02
CA VAL A 70 2.64 3.40 -1.02
C VAL A 70 3.99 3.90 -0.56
N GLY A 71 4.94 2.98 -0.45
CA GLY A 71 6.36 3.26 -0.26
C GLY A 71 7.07 3.35 -1.60
N TYR A 72 7.95 4.32 -1.78
CA TYR A 72 8.75 4.48 -2.98
C TYR A 72 10.16 4.94 -2.61
N ALA A 73 11.18 4.25 -3.14
CA ALA A 73 12.56 4.69 -3.06
C ALA A 73 13.26 4.52 -4.42
N THR A 74 13.78 5.63 -4.95
CA THR A 74 14.65 5.62 -6.12
C THR A 74 16.00 5.01 -5.75
N LEU A 75 16.47 4.08 -6.56
CA LEU A 75 17.77 3.45 -6.39
C LEU A 75 18.88 4.42 -6.84
N PRO A 76 19.82 4.80 -5.95
CA PRO A 76 20.99 5.56 -6.37
C PRO A 76 21.82 4.73 -7.36
N PRO A 77 22.62 5.36 -8.24
CA PRO A 77 23.39 4.67 -9.29
C PRO A 77 24.19 3.47 -8.75
N GLY A 78 24.86 3.63 -7.60
CA GLY A 78 25.65 2.56 -6.98
C GLY A 78 24.84 1.33 -6.56
N LEU A 79 23.55 1.46 -6.24
CA LEU A 79 22.67 0.31 -5.99
C LEU A 79 22.04 -0.19 -7.30
N ARG A 80 21.77 0.70 -8.25
CA ARG A 80 21.09 0.39 -9.52
C ARG A 80 21.88 -0.60 -10.39
N ASP A 81 23.19 -0.38 -10.46
CA ASP A 81 24.08 -1.10 -11.36
C ASP A 81 24.45 -2.51 -10.88
N ASP A 82 24.15 -2.84 -9.62
CA ASP A 82 24.43 -4.15 -9.03
C ASP A 82 23.13 -4.94 -8.76
N SER A 83 22.87 -5.95 -9.59
CA SER A 83 21.66 -6.78 -9.46
C SER A 83 21.59 -7.57 -8.15
N VAL A 84 22.73 -7.97 -7.58
CA VAL A 84 22.77 -8.72 -6.31
C VAL A 84 22.35 -7.81 -5.18
N VAL A 85 22.94 -6.60 -5.12
CA VAL A 85 22.62 -5.62 -4.08
C VAL A 85 21.16 -5.16 -4.17
N ARG A 86 20.60 -5.01 -5.39
CA ARG A 86 19.17 -4.72 -5.56
C ARG A 86 18.29 -5.83 -5.02
N GLN A 87 18.65 -7.08 -5.27
CA GLN A 87 17.90 -8.22 -4.76
C GLN A 87 17.98 -8.28 -3.22
N ASP A 88 19.15 -8.00 -2.64
CA ASP A 88 19.34 -7.92 -1.19
C ASP A 88 18.49 -6.79 -0.58
N LEU A 89 18.36 -5.65 -1.26
CA LEU A 89 17.48 -4.56 -0.82
C LEU A 89 16.02 -5.00 -0.78
N MET A 90 15.54 -5.70 -1.81
CA MET A 90 14.18 -6.23 -1.83
C MET A 90 13.96 -7.27 -0.72
N VAL A 91 14.93 -8.17 -0.51
CA VAL A 91 14.90 -9.16 0.58
C VAL A 91 14.85 -8.47 1.95
N ALA A 92 15.68 -7.47 2.17
CA ALA A 92 15.70 -6.68 3.40
C ALA A 92 14.36 -5.95 3.62
N ALA A 93 13.80 -5.36 2.57
CA ALA A 93 12.52 -4.67 2.60
C ALA A 93 11.39 -5.62 3.01
N ILE A 94 11.25 -6.78 2.37
CA ILE A 94 10.24 -7.77 2.73
C ILE A 94 10.44 -8.25 4.17
N ARG A 95 11.67 -8.64 4.56
CA ARG A 95 11.97 -9.10 5.93
C ARG A 95 11.61 -8.05 6.98
N SER A 96 11.87 -6.77 6.69
CA SER A 96 11.50 -5.68 7.60
C SER A 96 9.98 -5.60 7.84
N LEU A 97 9.16 -5.87 6.82
CA LEU A 97 7.69 -5.88 6.96
C LEU A 97 7.24 -7.00 7.91
N TYR A 98 7.83 -8.20 7.79
CA TYR A 98 7.58 -9.31 8.72
C TYR A 98 8.06 -8.98 10.15
N GLN A 99 9.27 -8.45 10.28
CA GLN A 99 9.86 -8.06 11.57
C GLN A 99 9.03 -6.99 12.29
N ASN A 100 8.53 -5.98 11.56
CA ASN A 100 7.66 -4.94 12.11
C ASN A 100 6.33 -5.49 12.64
N MET A 101 5.90 -6.64 12.13
CA MET A 101 4.71 -7.38 12.59
C MET A 101 5.04 -8.42 13.68
N GLY A 102 6.30 -8.50 14.11
CA GLY A 102 6.78 -9.51 15.06
C GLY A 102 6.71 -10.94 14.53
N GLN A 103 6.66 -11.11 13.20
CA GLN A 103 6.56 -12.42 12.55
C GLN A 103 7.89 -12.83 11.90
N PRO A 104 8.21 -14.13 11.87
CA PRO A 104 9.29 -14.63 11.04
C PRO A 104 8.90 -14.51 9.56
N ALA A 105 9.86 -14.16 8.71
CA ALA A 105 9.65 -14.17 7.26
C ALA A 105 9.66 -15.63 6.74
N PRO A 106 8.78 -15.98 5.77
CA PRO A 106 8.69 -17.34 5.24
C PRO A 106 9.88 -17.66 4.33
N GLU A 107 10.11 -18.96 4.12
CA GLU A 107 11.02 -19.47 3.09
C GLU A 107 10.23 -20.38 2.14
N PRO A 108 10.15 -20.05 0.83
CA PRO A 108 10.74 -18.89 0.16
C PRO A 108 10.02 -17.57 0.49
N LEU A 109 10.73 -16.45 0.32
CA LEU A 109 10.15 -15.10 0.43
C LEU A 109 9.19 -14.81 -0.75
N PRO A 110 8.20 -13.92 -0.56
CA PRO A 110 7.39 -13.39 -1.64
C PRO A 110 8.23 -12.83 -2.79
N GLN A 111 7.82 -13.13 -4.02
CA GLN A 111 8.44 -12.62 -5.24
C GLN A 111 8.04 -11.16 -5.52
N SER A 112 8.73 -10.51 -6.45
CA SER A 112 8.45 -9.12 -6.84
C SER A 112 7.03 -9.03 -7.40
N GLY A 113 6.22 -8.14 -6.84
CA GLY A 113 4.81 -7.96 -7.17
C GLY A 113 3.86 -9.02 -6.61
N GLN A 114 4.35 -10.03 -5.89
CA GLN A 114 3.50 -11.01 -5.24
C GLN A 114 2.81 -10.39 -4.02
N HIS A 115 1.49 -10.54 -3.95
CA HIS A 115 0.71 -10.15 -2.78
C HIS A 115 0.91 -11.16 -1.64
N PHE A 116 1.11 -10.66 -0.43
CA PHE A 116 1.22 -11.48 0.78
C PHE A 116 0.52 -10.81 1.96
N GLN A 117 0.26 -11.61 3.00
CA GLN A 117 -0.36 -11.18 4.25
C GLN A 117 0.54 -11.54 5.42
N VAL A 118 0.58 -10.67 6.41
CA VAL A 118 1.24 -10.88 7.70
C VAL A 118 0.24 -10.51 8.79
N ASP A 119 -0.14 -11.49 9.60
CA ASP A 119 -0.93 -11.27 10.82
C ASP A 119 0.03 -11.19 12.00
N GLY A 120 -0.08 -10.12 12.79
CA GLY A 120 0.82 -9.85 13.90
C GLY A 120 0.09 -9.25 15.10
N GLN A 121 0.87 -8.88 16.10
CA GLN A 121 0.35 -8.29 17.33
C GLN A 121 1.14 -7.02 17.62
N VAL A 122 0.43 -5.91 17.82
CA VAL A 122 0.99 -4.65 18.32
C VAL A 122 0.35 -4.33 19.68
N PRO A 123 0.87 -3.36 20.45
CA PRO A 123 0.31 -3.02 21.77
C PRO A 123 -1.20 -2.71 21.77
N SER A 124 -1.73 -2.21 20.67
CA SER A 124 -3.17 -1.90 20.53
C SER A 124 -4.06 -3.09 20.15
N GLY A 125 -3.49 -4.25 19.78
CA GLY A 125 -4.27 -5.43 19.41
C GLY A 125 -3.70 -6.22 18.21
N PRO A 126 -4.42 -7.28 17.78
CA PRO A 126 -4.09 -8.01 16.57
C PRO A 126 -4.21 -7.11 15.34
N VAL A 127 -3.16 -7.06 14.51
CA VAL A 127 -3.12 -6.26 13.29
C VAL A 127 -2.83 -7.17 12.11
N ARG A 128 -3.50 -6.87 11.00
CA ARG A 128 -3.26 -7.51 9.71
C ARG A 128 -2.59 -6.52 8.79
N LEU A 129 -1.52 -6.96 8.15
CA LEU A 129 -0.86 -6.29 7.03
C LEU A 129 -1.08 -7.12 5.76
N ARG A 130 -1.61 -6.50 4.71
CA ARG A 130 -1.48 -7.00 3.34
C ARG A 130 -0.47 -6.13 2.61
N ALA A 131 0.39 -6.75 1.82
CA ALA A 131 1.50 -6.07 1.20
C ALA A 131 1.86 -6.68 -0.16
N THR A 132 2.55 -5.87 -0.96
CA THR A 132 3.23 -6.29 -2.18
C THR A 132 4.43 -5.37 -2.38
N VAL A 133 5.53 -5.92 -2.89
CA VAL A 133 6.79 -5.22 -3.06
C VAL A 133 7.29 -5.45 -4.47
N TRP A 134 7.57 -4.38 -5.20
CA TRP A 134 8.17 -4.44 -6.52
C TRP A 134 9.58 -3.91 -6.49
N LEU A 135 10.45 -4.61 -7.21
CA LEU A 135 11.78 -4.14 -7.56
C LEU A 135 11.81 -3.91 -9.07
N THR A 136 12.02 -2.65 -9.47
CA THR A 136 12.21 -2.25 -10.87
C THR A 136 13.71 -2.03 -11.14
N GLN A 137 14.05 -1.51 -12.33
CA GLN A 137 15.42 -1.08 -12.59
C GLN A 137 15.80 0.12 -11.72
N ASP A 138 14.89 1.08 -11.55
CA ASP A 138 15.20 2.39 -10.95
C ASP A 138 14.67 2.57 -9.54
N ALA A 139 13.77 1.72 -9.07
CA ALA A 139 13.08 1.93 -7.80
C ALA A 139 12.66 0.63 -7.08
N LEU A 140 12.61 0.73 -5.76
CA LEU A 140 11.89 -0.19 -4.86
C LEU A 140 10.53 0.45 -4.52
N ILE A 141 9.45 -0.29 -4.72
CA ILE A 141 8.07 0.18 -4.53
C ILE A 141 7.35 -0.80 -3.60
N GLN A 142 6.54 -0.29 -2.67
CA GLN A 142 5.73 -1.09 -1.75
C GLN A 142 4.29 -0.60 -1.79
N GLY A 143 3.33 -1.52 -1.91
CA GLY A 143 1.92 -1.26 -1.63
C GLY A 143 1.54 -1.95 -0.33
N LEU A 144 0.89 -1.24 0.60
CA LEU A 144 0.61 -1.71 1.95
C LEU A 144 -0.81 -1.32 2.37
N VAL A 145 -1.52 -2.25 3.01
CA VAL A 145 -2.74 -1.96 3.77
C VAL A 145 -2.65 -2.63 5.13
N SER A 146 -2.76 -1.85 6.19
CA SER A 146 -2.74 -2.36 7.57
C SER A 146 -3.94 -1.86 8.38
N ALA A 147 -4.58 -2.74 9.13
CA ALA A 147 -5.71 -2.42 10.01
C ALA A 147 -5.82 -3.46 11.13
N SER A 148 -6.74 -3.26 12.08
CA SER A 148 -7.05 -4.30 13.08
C SER A 148 -7.53 -5.57 12.37
N ALA A 149 -7.05 -6.74 12.80
CA ALA A 149 -7.29 -7.99 12.07
C ALA A 149 -8.79 -8.36 11.98
N SER A 150 -9.58 -8.00 12.98
CA SER A 150 -11.03 -8.27 13.04
C SER A 150 -11.87 -7.37 12.15
N THR A 151 -11.37 -6.18 11.79
CA THR A 151 -12.10 -5.15 11.03
C THR A 151 -11.38 -4.79 9.73
N PHE A 152 -10.49 -5.67 9.26
CA PHE A 152 -9.68 -5.41 8.08
C PHE A 152 -10.57 -5.15 6.84
N PRO A 153 -10.39 -4.01 6.14
CA PRO A 153 -11.25 -3.61 5.03
C PRO A 153 -10.85 -4.34 3.73
N THR A 154 -11.26 -5.60 3.59
CA THR A 154 -10.83 -6.47 2.50
C THR A 154 -11.15 -5.91 1.12
N GLU A 155 -12.37 -5.42 0.89
CA GLU A 155 -12.81 -4.91 -0.41
C GLU A 155 -12.03 -3.65 -0.82
N GLN A 156 -11.83 -2.71 0.12
CA GLN A 156 -11.09 -1.48 -0.13
C GLN A 156 -9.60 -1.75 -0.30
N ALA A 157 -9.06 -2.76 0.40
CA ALA A 157 -7.70 -3.20 0.16
C ALA A 157 -7.54 -3.77 -1.24
N ASP A 158 -8.49 -4.59 -1.71
CA ASP A 158 -8.48 -5.14 -3.08
C ASP A 158 -8.58 -4.04 -4.14
N GLU A 159 -9.44 -3.04 -3.94
CA GLU A 159 -9.54 -1.87 -4.81
C GLU A 159 -8.23 -1.06 -4.84
N PHE A 160 -7.64 -0.80 -3.67
CA PHE A 160 -6.36 -0.13 -3.55
C PHE A 160 -5.26 -0.88 -4.32
N PHE A 161 -5.08 -2.17 -4.06
CA PHE A 161 -4.05 -2.97 -4.73
C PHE A 161 -4.29 -3.07 -6.24
N GLY A 162 -5.55 -3.25 -6.67
CA GLY A 162 -5.93 -3.29 -8.09
C GLY A 162 -5.70 -1.97 -8.82
N SER A 163 -5.64 -0.86 -8.08
CA SER A 163 -5.35 0.46 -8.64
C SER A 163 -3.87 0.76 -8.87
N LEU A 164 -2.96 -0.02 -8.26
CA LEU A 164 -1.53 0.22 -8.33
C LEU A 164 -1.02 -0.05 -9.74
N LYS A 165 -0.58 1.02 -10.41
CA LYS A 165 0.06 0.96 -11.73
C LYS A 165 1.50 1.40 -11.61
N ILE A 166 2.40 0.57 -12.08
CA ILE A 166 3.84 0.80 -12.07
C ILE A 166 4.30 0.89 -13.51
N THR A 167 4.84 2.04 -13.87
CA THR A 167 5.42 2.27 -15.20
C THR A 167 6.89 1.92 -15.09
N THR A 168 7.28 0.76 -15.62
CA THR A 168 8.68 0.44 -15.88
C THR A 168 9.09 1.12 -17.18
N ASN A 169 9.98 2.11 -17.09
CA ASN A 169 10.67 2.66 -18.25
C ASN A 169 11.75 1.67 -18.75
#